data_AF-A0A9Q0HSL6-F1
#
_entry.id   AF-A0A9Q0HSL6-F1
#
_cell.length_a   1.000
_cell.length_b   1.000
_cell.length_c   1.000
_cell.angle_alpha   90.00
_cell.angle_beta   90.00
_cell.angle_gamma   90.00
#
_symmetry.space_group_name_H-M   'P 1'
#
loop_
_entity.id
_entity.type
_entity.pdbx_description
1 polymer ?
#
loop_
_entity_poly.entity_id
_entity_poly.type
_entity_poly.pdbx_seq_one_letter_code
_entity_poly.pdbx_strand_id
1 'polypeptide(L)'
;MAAARISLLIVLFALSFSLSLGYNPSPLRYVCVADKTSQVFVLGGACKDSNRVTANNFYFDGLDYPGNTSNESAVANLVNVENIPELNTNGISIARIDYAVWP
;
A
#
# COMPACT_ATOMS: atom_id res chain seq x y z
N MET A 1 38.77 8.66 42.92
CA MET A 1 37.49 9.41 42.87
C MET A 1 37.36 10.29 41.63
N ALA A 2 38.36 11.10 41.27
CA ALA A 2 38.30 11.96 40.07
C ALA A 2 38.18 11.19 38.74
N ALA A 3 38.96 10.12 38.56
CA ALA A 3 38.94 9.30 37.34
C ALA A 3 37.55 8.67 37.06
N ALA A 4 36.88 8.16 38.10
CA ALA A 4 35.54 7.59 37.98
C ALA A 4 34.48 8.63 37.56
N ARG A 5 34.62 9.89 38.01
CA ARG A 5 33.76 11.00 37.59
C ARG A 5 34.00 11.37 36.12
N ILE A 6 35.25 11.37 35.68
CA ILE A 6 35.62 11.64 34.29
C ILE A 6 35.08 10.54 33.38
N SER A 7 35.23 9.27 33.75
CA SER A 7 34.65 8.14 33.01
C SER A 7 33.12 8.24 32.91
N LEU A 8 32.45 8.63 34.00
CA LEU A 8 31.00 8.82 34.01
C LEU A 8 30.55 9.94 33.06
N LEU A 9 31.28 11.06 33.04
CA LEU A 9 30.99 12.19 32.14
C LEU A 9 31.17 11.82 30.67
N ILE A 10 32.20 11.04 30.33
CA ILE A 10 32.44 10.56 28.96
C ILE A 10 31.31 9.64 28.49
N VAL A 11 30.84 8.74 29.36
CA VAL A 11 29.71 7.85 29.04
C VAL A 11 28.43 8.66 28.83
N LEU A 12 28.13 9.61 29.70
CA LEU A 12 26.96 10.49 29.55
C LEU A 12 27.02 11.33 28.26
N PHE A 13 28.21 11.81 27.89
CA PHE A 13 28.41 12.55 26.65
C PHE A 13 28.31 11.66 25.40
N ALA A 14 28.72 10.39 25.46
CA ALA A 14 28.54 9.46 24.34
C ALA A 14 27.06 9.11 24.11
N LEU A 15 26.28 8.95 25.19
CA LEU A 15 24.84 8.66 25.09
C LEU A 15 24.01 9.82 24.52
N SER A 16 24.48 11.06 24.57
CA SER A 16 23.73 12.19 23.99
C SER A 16 23.79 12.24 22.46
N PHE A 17 24.79 11.60 21.83
CA PHE A 17 24.89 11.51 20.37
C PHE A 17 24.07 10.37 19.75
N SER A 18 23.63 9.40 20.54
CA SER A 18 22.87 8.24 20.04
C SER A 18 21.36 8.48 19.88
N LEU A 19 20.89 9.71 20.10
CA LEU A 19 19.50 10.08 19.86
C LEU A 19 19.35 10.64 18.44
N SER A 20 19.57 9.77 17.44
CA SER A 20 18.90 10.00 16.16
C SER A 20 17.42 9.71 16.37
N LEU A 21 16.66 10.74 16.72
CA LEU A 21 15.23 10.75 16.47
C LEU A 21 15.10 10.63 14.95
N GLY A 22 14.84 9.41 14.48
CA GLY A 22 14.34 9.15 13.14
C GLY A 22 13.00 9.85 13.01
N TYR A 23 13.05 11.16 12.78
CA TYR A 23 11.91 11.94 12.38
C TYR A 23 11.51 11.41 11.02
N ASN A 24 10.47 10.57 10.98
CA ASN A 24 9.73 10.36 9.75
C ASN A 24 9.07 11.71 9.46
N PRO A 25 9.51 12.47 8.43
CA PRO A 25 8.78 13.65 8.04
C PRO A 25 7.30 13.27 7.83
N SER A 26 6.41 14.12 8.34
CA SER A 26 4.95 14.00 8.20
C SER A 26 4.56 13.59 6.78
N PRO A 27 3.46 12.85 6.61
CA PRO A 27 3.36 11.70 5.70
C PRO A 27 3.60 12.08 4.24
N LEU A 28 4.82 11.88 3.78
CA LEU A 28 5.14 11.82 2.37
C LEU A 28 4.63 10.47 1.82
N ARG A 29 3.48 10.49 1.14
CA ARG A 29 2.98 9.44 0.22
C ARG A 29 2.45 8.15 0.85
N TYR A 30 1.15 8.10 1.11
CA TYR A 30 0.44 6.81 1.22
C TYR A 30 -0.22 6.36 -0.08
N VAL A 31 -0.44 7.28 -1.02
CA VAL A 31 -1.11 6.96 -2.29
C VAL A 31 -0.07 6.74 -3.38
N CYS A 32 0.18 5.47 -3.72
CA CYS A 32 0.97 5.08 -4.89
C CYS A 32 0.05 4.42 -5.92
N VAL A 33 -0.71 5.22 -6.67
CA VAL A 33 -1.52 4.69 -7.77
C VAL A 33 -0.63 4.01 -8.80
N ALA A 34 -0.90 2.75 -9.15
CA ALA A 34 -0.15 2.02 -10.16
C ALA A 34 -0.15 2.77 -11.51
N ASP A 35 1.04 2.94 -12.07
CA ASP A 35 1.24 3.37 -13.44
C ASP A 35 1.36 2.16 -14.36
N LYS A 36 0.23 1.78 -14.96
CA LYS A 36 0.16 0.69 -15.93
C LYS A 36 0.92 0.97 -17.24
N THR A 37 1.38 2.20 -17.47
CA THR A 37 2.15 2.58 -18.66
C THR A 37 3.66 2.57 -18.44
N SER A 38 4.10 2.44 -17.18
CA SER A 38 5.51 2.41 -16.84
C SER A 38 6.17 1.10 -17.29
N GLN A 39 7.38 1.19 -17.83
CA GLN A 39 8.23 0.04 -18.15
C GLN A 39 9.17 -0.34 -16.99
N VAL A 40 9.10 0.39 -15.88
CA VAL A 40 9.95 0.16 -14.71
C VAL A 40 9.34 -0.91 -13.83
N PHE A 41 10.10 -1.98 -13.58
CA PHE A 41 9.72 -3.06 -12.68
C PHE A 41 10.30 -2.81 -11.28
N VAL A 42 9.41 -2.64 -10.30
CA VAL A 42 9.74 -2.51 -8.87
C VAL A 42 8.79 -3.41 -8.07
N LEU A 43 9.13 -3.74 -6.82
CA LEU A 43 8.25 -4.54 -5.95
C LEU A 43 6.88 -3.84 -5.81
N GLY A 44 5.82 -4.51 -6.23
CA GLY A 44 4.53 -3.89 -6.52
C GLY A 44 4.48 -3.40 -7.98
N GLY A 45 4.20 -2.12 -8.18
CA GLY A 45 4.27 -1.46 -9.48
C GLY A 45 4.77 -0.02 -9.35
N ALA A 46 5.28 0.54 -10.45
CA ALA A 46 5.69 1.94 -10.49
C ALA A 46 4.52 2.87 -10.15
N CYS A 47 4.77 3.93 -9.38
CA CYS A 47 3.75 4.91 -9.03
C CYS A 47 3.54 5.91 -10.17
N LYS A 48 2.29 6.28 -10.42
CA LYS A 48 1.91 7.37 -11.32
C LYS A 48 2.28 8.73 -10.72
N ASP A 49 2.57 9.71 -11.58
CA ASP A 49 2.70 11.12 -11.20
C ASP A 49 1.43 11.63 -10.52
N SER A 50 1.57 12.30 -9.38
CA SER A 50 0.47 12.88 -8.58
C SER A 50 -0.46 13.77 -9.40
N ASN A 51 0.06 14.50 -10.40
CA ASN A 51 -0.75 15.39 -11.25
C ASN A 51 -1.63 14.63 -12.25
N ARG A 52 -1.39 13.33 -12.41
CA ARG A 52 -2.14 12.44 -13.32
C ARG A 52 -3.06 11.49 -12.55
N VAL A 53 -3.09 11.59 -11.21
CA VAL A 53 -4.01 10.85 -10.36
C VAL A 53 -5.38 11.51 -10.38
N THR A 54 -6.42 10.69 -10.54
CA THR A 54 -7.81 11.12 -10.64
C THR A 54 -8.69 10.29 -9.72
N ALA A 55 -9.91 10.76 -9.41
CA ALA A 55 -10.86 10.02 -8.58
C ALA A 55 -11.17 8.60 -9.11
N ASN A 56 -11.16 8.44 -10.44
CA ASN A 56 -11.38 7.14 -11.09
C ASN A 56 -10.30 6.10 -10.75
N ASN A 57 -9.15 6.50 -10.21
CA ASN A 57 -8.11 5.56 -9.78
C ASN A 57 -8.41 4.87 -8.44
N PHE A 58 -9.43 5.34 -7.72
CA PHE A 58 -9.87 4.87 -6.41
C PHE A 58 -11.27 4.25 -6.45
N TYR A 59 -11.91 4.21 -7.62
CA TYR A 59 -13.30 3.84 -7.78
C TYR A 59 -13.43 2.55 -8.59
N PHE A 60 -14.37 1.71 -8.18
CA PHE A 60 -14.80 0.52 -8.90
C PHE A 60 -16.31 0.34 -8.72
N ASP A 61 -16.99 0.06 -9.81
CA ASP A 61 -18.40 -0.29 -9.89
C ASP A 61 -18.56 -1.76 -10.29
N GLY A 62 -19.77 -2.31 -10.12
CA GLY A 62 -20.07 -3.69 -10.53
C GLY A 62 -20.01 -4.73 -9.42
N LEU A 63 -19.65 -4.35 -8.18
CA LEU A 63 -19.90 -5.20 -7.01
C LEU A 63 -21.32 -5.08 -6.46
N ASP A 64 -22.10 -4.13 -6.94
CA ASP A 64 -23.50 -3.88 -6.57
C ASP A 64 -24.48 -4.86 -7.25
N TYR A 65 -24.09 -5.46 -8.37
CA TYR A 65 -24.87 -6.47 -9.08
C TYR A 65 -24.26 -7.88 -8.95
N PRO A 66 -25.09 -8.94 -8.96
CA PRO A 66 -24.58 -10.31 -9.04
C PRO A 66 -23.94 -10.59 -10.39
N GLY A 67 -22.86 -11.38 -10.38
CA GLY A 67 -22.24 -11.89 -11.60
C GLY A 67 -23.15 -12.86 -12.36
N ASN A 68 -22.91 -13.00 -13.66
CA ASN A 68 -23.69 -13.89 -14.53
C ASN A 68 -23.24 -15.35 -14.37
N THR A 69 -24.05 -16.16 -13.71
CA THR A 69 -23.81 -17.60 -13.50
C THR A 69 -24.63 -18.49 -14.45
N SER A 70 -25.09 -17.98 -15.60
CA SER A 70 -26.00 -18.75 -16.48
C SER A 70 -25.33 -19.95 -17.16
N ASN A 71 -24.03 -19.86 -17.42
CA ASN A 71 -23.26 -20.89 -18.14
C ASN A 71 -22.15 -21.53 -17.28
N GLU A 72 -22.02 -21.11 -16.01
CA GLU A 72 -20.94 -21.51 -15.11
C GLU A 72 -21.48 -21.73 -13.71
N SER A 73 -20.94 -22.69 -12.95
CA SER A 73 -21.38 -22.98 -11.59
C SER A 73 -21.05 -21.86 -10.59
N ALA A 74 -20.07 -21.01 -10.90
CA ALA A 74 -19.71 -19.84 -10.13
C ALA A 74 -18.97 -18.83 -11.02
N VAL A 75 -19.06 -17.55 -10.67
CA VAL A 75 -18.32 -16.48 -11.33
C VAL A 75 -17.66 -15.59 -10.28
N ALA A 76 -16.41 -15.20 -10.54
CA ALA A 76 -15.62 -14.36 -9.64
C ALA A 76 -15.40 -12.96 -10.23
N ASN A 77 -15.89 -11.94 -9.54
CA ASN A 77 -15.58 -10.53 -9.79
C ASN A 77 -14.45 -10.09 -8.87
N LEU A 78 -13.27 -9.85 -9.45
CA LEU A 78 -12.06 -9.48 -8.71
C LEU A 78 -11.86 -7.97 -8.72
N VAL A 79 -11.52 -7.41 -7.57
CA VAL A 79 -11.10 -6.02 -7.40
C VAL A 79 -9.71 -6.03 -6.82
N ASN A 80 -8.74 -5.75 -7.68
CA ASN A 80 -7.32 -5.73 -7.36
C ASN A 80 -6.67 -4.52 -8.05
N VAL A 81 -5.34 -4.43 -7.99
CA VAL A 81 -4.57 -3.32 -8.61
C VAL A 81 -4.85 -3.13 -10.10
N GLU A 82 -5.33 -4.16 -10.81
CA GLU A 82 -5.71 -4.02 -12.21
C GLU A 82 -6.98 -3.20 -12.39
N ASN A 83 -7.97 -3.37 -11.51
CA ASN A 83 -9.26 -2.71 -11.65
C ASN A 83 -9.34 -1.42 -10.83
N ILE A 84 -8.64 -1.36 -9.69
CA ILE A 84 -8.42 -0.15 -8.90
C ILE A 84 -6.91 0.07 -8.77
N PRO A 85 -6.31 0.92 -9.63
CA PRO A 85 -4.87 1.17 -9.62
C PRO A 85 -4.33 1.69 -8.28
N GLU A 86 -5.17 2.32 -7.46
CA GLU A 86 -4.77 2.74 -6.12
C GLU A 86 -4.43 1.59 -5.16
N LEU A 87 -4.95 0.37 -5.37
CA LEU A 87 -4.66 -0.76 -4.47
C LEU A 87 -3.18 -1.20 -4.51
N ASN A 88 -2.37 -0.64 -5.40
CA ASN A 88 -0.93 -0.84 -5.40
C ASN A 88 -0.32 -0.43 -4.06
N THR A 89 0.51 -1.30 -3.48
CA THR A 89 1.17 -1.12 -2.16
C THR A 89 0.25 -1.07 -0.93
N ASN A 90 -1.08 -1.06 -1.11
CA ASN A 90 -2.05 -1.00 0.00
C ASN A 90 -2.32 -2.36 0.67
N GLY A 91 -1.90 -3.46 0.05
CA GLY A 91 -2.00 -4.80 0.64
C GLY A 91 -3.42 -5.36 0.77
N ILE A 92 -4.39 -4.77 0.07
CA ILE A 92 -5.79 -5.20 0.05
C ILE A 92 -6.24 -5.53 -1.37
N SER A 93 -7.10 -6.54 -1.46
CA SER A 93 -7.85 -6.91 -2.66
C SER A 93 -9.20 -7.47 -2.23
N ILE A 94 -10.20 -7.40 -3.10
CA ILE A 94 -11.57 -7.82 -2.83
C ILE A 94 -11.99 -8.80 -3.94
N ALA A 95 -12.75 -9.82 -3.58
CA ALA A 95 -13.38 -10.71 -4.54
C ALA A 95 -14.85 -10.91 -4.14
N ARG A 96 -15.75 -10.79 -5.11
CA ARG A 96 -17.14 -11.23 -5.00
C ARG A 96 -17.30 -12.49 -5.84
N ILE A 97 -17.80 -13.56 -5.24
CA ILE A 97 -18.07 -14.82 -5.93
C ILE A 97 -19.57 -15.08 -5.85
N ASP A 98 -20.22 -15.15 -7.00
CA ASP A 98 -21.63 -15.52 -7.11
C ASP A 98 -21.69 -16.98 -7.62
N TYR A 99 -22.52 -17.81 -6.97
CA TYR A 99 -22.70 -19.22 -7.30
C TYR A 99 -24.05 -19.44 -7.97
N ALA A 100 -24.06 -20.28 -9.00
CA ALA A 100 -25.32 -20.78 -9.55
C ALA A 100 -26.04 -21.62 -8.48
N VAL A 101 -27.38 -21.58 -8.52
CA VAL A 101 -28.17 -22.51 -7.71
C VAL A 101 -27.92 -23.91 -8.26
N TRP A 102 -27.46 -24.80 -7.40
CA TRP A 102 -27.27 -26.20 -7.75
C TRP A 102 -28.65 -26.84 -8.06
N PRO A 103 -28.79 -27.60 -9.17
CA PRO A 103 -30.04 -28.29 -9.50
C PRO A 103 -30.38 -29.43 -8.52
#